data_AF-A0A3A4WGL9-F1
#
_entry.id   AF-A0A3A4WGL9-F1
#
_cell.length_a   1.000
_cell.length_b   1.000
_cell.length_c   1.000
_cell.angle_alpha   90.00
_cell.angle_beta   90.00
_cell.angle_gamma   90.00
#
_symmetry.space_group_name_H-M   'P 1'
#
loop_
_entity.id
_entity.type
_entity.pdbx_description
1 polymer ?
#
loop_
_entity_poly.entity_id
_entity_poly.type
_entity_poly.pdbx_seq_one_letter_code
_entity_poly.pdbx_strand_id
1 'polypeptide(L)'
;MTNFPYDESVEHYPDDAEHQAYLAEWNTRVEGADTADAGTTSRVSEQGLSWASATRWLSRSWKALARVLTSSNLGVEVAQSAPEHYSLNTDFFGLQVKENARVTDYPAAAGWQSAGSGAPTPGAPGTQVSGATLSLTSVQDGSSWTTSLTATDRHYNWQLVRFDIDPETKTSLAVSEIKTTWRGYGDPTPTYPTKLYVWNFDTSSWEQQLSQDVPSPATLSFSQWFSNRVFCLTCHDNSPPSGVVIPAGVRNISTTYSGDYHGDAAGGGFGGSLRAPYSRARAAISCGDCHDSHGSANIYHFNETVNSSPVSVVSGDFTPLCMSCHQASVNEFHSQCISCHAGDGGYHGGPRTNFEGNYCLGCHTHGARWSHPWVDCHGCGEPPGYGGPSF
;
A
#
# COMPACT_ATOMS: atom_id res chain seq x y z
N MET A 1 40.89 -29.50 11.35
CA MET A 1 39.68 -28.69 11.14
C MET A 1 40.03 -27.28 11.56
N THR A 2 40.51 -26.47 10.60
CA THR A 2 40.96 -25.09 10.83
C THR A 2 39.86 -24.12 10.43
N ASN A 3 39.74 -23.05 11.20
CA ASN A 3 38.60 -22.14 11.29
C ASN A 3 38.41 -21.28 10.03
N PHE A 4 37.14 -21.17 9.63
CA PHE A 4 36.59 -20.09 8.81
C PHE A 4 36.46 -18.80 9.65
N PRO A 5 36.54 -17.59 9.05
CA PRO A 5 36.70 -17.31 7.61
C PRO A 5 38.16 -17.10 7.19
N TYR A 6 38.45 -17.42 5.93
CA TYR A 6 39.75 -17.19 5.30
C TYR A 6 39.97 -15.71 5.03
N ASP A 7 41.21 -15.26 5.25
CA ASP A 7 41.66 -13.92 4.90
C ASP A 7 42.00 -13.89 3.40
N GLU A 8 41.13 -13.25 2.61
CA GLU A 8 41.28 -13.10 1.16
C GLU A 8 42.55 -12.33 0.76
N SER A 9 43.23 -11.66 1.70
CA SER A 9 44.52 -11.01 1.43
C SER A 9 45.71 -11.98 1.40
N VAL A 10 45.53 -13.22 1.88
CA VAL A 10 46.61 -14.21 2.03
C VAL A 10 46.46 -15.35 1.01
N GLU A 11 45.25 -15.74 0.67
CA GLU A 11 44.95 -16.75 -0.36
C GLU A 11 44.00 -16.17 -1.41
N HIS A 12 44.57 -15.56 -2.46
CA HIS A 12 43.87 -15.30 -3.71
C HIS A 12 44.47 -16.18 -4.80
N TYR A 13 43.66 -16.59 -5.78
CA TYR A 13 44.18 -17.21 -6.98
C TYR A 13 45.09 -16.23 -7.72
N PRO A 14 46.21 -16.67 -8.32
CA PRO A 14 47.13 -15.77 -9.00
C PRO A 14 46.42 -14.88 -10.02
N ASP A 15 46.62 -13.57 -9.94
CA ASP A 15 46.12 -12.60 -10.94
C ASP A 15 47.01 -12.56 -12.20
N ASP A 16 47.40 -13.73 -12.68
CA ASP A 16 48.20 -13.85 -13.89
C ASP A 16 47.32 -13.97 -15.15
N ALA A 17 47.96 -13.76 -16.29
CA ALA A 17 47.30 -13.77 -17.59
C ALA A 17 46.68 -15.15 -17.91
N GLU A 18 47.18 -16.23 -17.30
CA GLU A 18 46.67 -17.59 -17.50
C GLU A 18 45.40 -17.83 -16.69
N HIS A 19 45.31 -17.32 -15.46
CA HIS A 19 44.07 -17.34 -14.68
C HIS A 19 42.99 -16.43 -15.30
N GLN A 20 43.35 -15.25 -15.83
CA GLN A 20 42.41 -14.38 -16.55
C GLN A 20 41.94 -15.01 -17.87
N ALA A 21 42.82 -15.70 -18.60
CA ALA A 21 42.44 -16.47 -19.79
C ALA A 21 41.55 -17.67 -19.44
N TYR A 22 41.82 -18.36 -18.32
CA TYR A 22 40.98 -19.44 -17.81
C TYR A 22 39.56 -18.96 -17.46
N LEU A 23 39.43 -17.82 -16.79
CA LEU A 23 38.13 -17.19 -16.52
C LEU A 23 37.41 -16.77 -17.80
N ALA A 24 38.14 -16.28 -18.82
CA ALA A 24 37.54 -15.92 -20.10
C ALA A 24 37.08 -17.13 -20.93
N GLU A 25 37.75 -18.28 -20.81
CA GLU A 25 37.45 -19.50 -21.57
C GLU A 25 36.39 -20.39 -20.90
N TRP A 26 36.37 -20.48 -19.57
CA TRP A 26 35.57 -21.47 -18.84
C TRP A 26 34.35 -20.92 -18.14
N ASN A 27 34.22 -19.60 -17.98
CA ASN A 27 33.03 -18.96 -17.40
C ASN A 27 31.94 -18.63 -18.45
N THR A 28 31.98 -19.25 -19.64
CA THR A 28 31.01 -19.03 -20.74
C THR A 28 30.02 -20.18 -20.94
N ARG A 29 29.65 -20.92 -19.89
CA ARG A 29 28.59 -21.94 -20.00
C ARG A 29 27.44 -21.72 -19.02
N VAL A 30 26.36 -21.17 -19.57
CA VAL A 30 24.99 -21.72 -19.56
C VAL A 30 24.72 -22.72 -18.43
N GLU A 31 24.09 -22.25 -17.35
CA GLU A 31 23.19 -23.10 -16.57
C GLU A 31 21.88 -23.20 -17.35
N GLY A 32 21.77 -24.28 -18.13
CA GLY A 32 20.50 -24.71 -18.70
C GLY A 32 19.66 -25.38 -17.62
N ALA A 33 18.38 -25.02 -17.63
CA ALA A 33 17.24 -25.89 -17.32
C ALA A 33 17.44 -26.89 -16.18
N ASP A 34 17.08 -26.49 -14.98
CA ASP A 34 16.49 -27.41 -14.01
C ASP A 34 15.09 -26.94 -13.60
N THR A 35 14.19 -27.91 -13.64
CA THR A 35 12.75 -27.86 -13.42
C THR A 35 12.38 -27.27 -12.06
N ALA A 36 11.47 -26.28 -12.05
CA ALA A 36 10.71 -25.91 -10.87
C ALA A 36 9.22 -26.18 -11.07
N ASP A 37 8.77 -27.10 -10.24
CA ASP A 37 7.41 -27.56 -10.00
C ASP A 37 6.49 -26.43 -9.47
N ALA A 38 5.20 -26.71 -9.51
CA ALA A 38 4.08 -25.81 -9.33
C ALA A 38 4.03 -25.07 -7.97
N GLY A 39 3.56 -23.82 -8.05
CA GLY A 39 2.69 -23.28 -7.00
C GLY A 39 3.02 -21.87 -6.50
N THR A 40 2.63 -20.83 -7.25
CA THR A 40 2.15 -19.57 -6.64
C THR A 40 1.17 -18.90 -7.61
N THR A 41 -0.12 -18.94 -7.29
CA THR A 41 -1.17 -18.24 -8.01
C THR A 41 -1.12 -16.74 -7.69
N SER A 42 -0.61 -15.95 -8.62
CA SER A 42 -0.81 -14.49 -8.60
C SER A 42 -2.24 -14.18 -9.04
N ARG A 43 -3.04 -13.57 -8.14
CA ARG A 43 -4.36 -13.04 -8.49
C ARG A 43 -4.19 -11.73 -9.25
N VAL A 44 -4.54 -11.75 -10.53
CA VAL A 44 -4.83 -10.55 -11.31
C VAL A 44 -6.12 -9.95 -10.75
N SER A 45 -6.02 -8.77 -10.15
CA SER A 45 -7.16 -7.98 -9.71
C SER A 45 -7.75 -7.24 -10.91
N GLU A 46 -8.80 -7.78 -11.53
CA GLU A 46 -9.67 -7.02 -12.42
C GLU A 46 -10.49 -6.03 -11.57
N GLN A 47 -10.08 -4.76 -11.53
CA GLN A 47 -10.95 -3.68 -11.07
C GLN A 47 -11.75 -3.12 -12.26
N GLY A 48 -13.08 -3.11 -12.07
CA GLY A 48 -14.08 -2.80 -13.08
C GLY A 48 -13.91 -1.41 -13.69
N LEU A 49 -13.82 -1.40 -15.02
CA LEU A 49 -13.92 -0.20 -15.84
C LEU A 49 -15.37 0.29 -15.85
N SER A 50 -15.59 1.56 -15.50
CA SER A 50 -16.89 2.20 -15.66
C SER A 50 -17.31 2.25 -17.15
N TRP A 51 -18.59 2.08 -17.42
CA TRP A 51 -19.17 1.96 -18.78
C TRP A 51 -18.91 3.17 -19.70
N ALA A 52 -18.54 4.32 -19.16
CA ALA A 52 -18.20 5.51 -19.96
C ALA A 52 -16.84 5.40 -20.69
N SER A 53 -15.96 4.50 -20.25
CA SER A 53 -14.63 4.27 -20.84
C SER A 53 -14.64 3.24 -21.98
N ALA A 54 -15.62 2.32 -21.97
CA ALA A 54 -15.70 1.20 -22.90
C ALA A 54 -16.06 1.61 -24.35
N THR A 55 -16.86 2.67 -24.51
CA THR A 55 -17.31 3.13 -25.84
C THR A 55 -16.22 3.85 -26.64
N ARG A 56 -15.28 4.53 -25.97
CA ARG A 56 -14.12 5.14 -26.66
C ARG A 56 -13.09 4.10 -27.08
N TRP A 57 -12.93 3.02 -26.31
CA TRP A 57 -11.99 1.94 -26.61
C TRP A 57 -12.44 1.12 -27.84
N LEU A 58 -13.71 0.72 -27.91
CA LEU A 58 -14.26 -0.05 -29.03
C LEU A 58 -14.17 0.69 -30.39
N SER A 59 -14.32 2.02 -30.39
CA SER A 59 -14.22 2.82 -31.63
C SER A 59 -12.79 2.92 -32.18
N ARG A 60 -11.77 2.80 -31.31
CA ARG A 60 -10.35 2.85 -31.69
C ARG A 60 -9.85 1.48 -32.16
N SER A 61 -10.31 0.40 -31.52
CA SER A 61 -9.99 -0.97 -31.93
C SER A 61 -10.55 -1.30 -33.32
N TRP A 62 -11.72 -0.76 -33.68
CA TRP A 62 -12.30 -0.98 -35.01
C TRP A 62 -11.51 -0.33 -36.15
N LYS A 63 -10.91 0.85 -35.91
CA LYS A 63 -10.06 1.54 -36.90
C LYS A 63 -8.71 0.84 -37.10
N ALA A 64 -8.17 0.20 -36.06
CA ALA A 64 -6.96 -0.61 -36.17
C ALA A 64 -7.24 -1.92 -36.93
N LEU A 65 -8.35 -2.59 -36.63
CA LEU A 65 -8.75 -3.82 -37.32
C LEU A 65 -9.06 -3.59 -38.82
N ALA A 66 -9.71 -2.48 -39.16
CA ALA A 66 -10.00 -2.12 -40.55
C ALA A 66 -8.73 -1.81 -41.38
N ARG A 67 -7.65 -1.33 -40.74
CA ARG A 67 -6.34 -1.16 -41.41
C ARG A 67 -5.63 -2.49 -41.66
N VAL A 68 -5.74 -3.44 -40.74
CA VAL A 68 -5.15 -4.79 -40.89
C VAL A 68 -5.87 -5.59 -41.99
N LEU A 69 -7.18 -5.39 -42.16
CA LEU A 69 -7.98 -6.13 -43.15
C LEU A 69 -7.90 -5.54 -44.58
N THR A 70 -7.35 -4.34 -44.77
CA THR A 70 -7.23 -3.70 -46.09
C THR A 70 -5.81 -3.78 -46.68
N SER A 71 -4.82 -4.26 -45.92
CA SER A 71 -3.45 -4.49 -46.41
C SER A 71 -3.22 -5.97 -46.74
N SER A 72 -3.98 -6.53 -47.68
CA SER A 72 -3.74 -7.86 -48.23
C SER A 72 -2.74 -7.79 -49.40
N ASN A 73 -1.47 -7.65 -49.05
CA ASN A 73 -0.33 -8.08 -49.87
C ASN A 73 0.71 -8.69 -48.92
N LEU A 74 0.52 -9.96 -48.58
CA LEU A 74 1.44 -10.77 -47.78
C LEU A 74 2.68 -11.13 -48.63
N GLY A 75 3.60 -10.19 -48.76
CA GLY A 75 5.01 -10.54 -48.87
C GLY A 75 5.49 -10.88 -47.46
N VAL A 76 5.92 -12.12 -47.25
CA VAL A 76 6.64 -12.49 -46.02
C VAL A 76 8.03 -11.87 -46.13
N GLU A 77 8.14 -10.60 -45.78
CA GLU A 77 9.41 -10.06 -45.32
C GLU A 77 9.71 -10.77 -43.99
N VAL A 78 10.73 -11.61 -43.99
CA VAL A 78 11.37 -12.05 -42.76
C VAL A 78 11.88 -10.78 -42.10
N ALA A 79 11.12 -10.25 -41.16
CA ALA A 79 11.55 -9.11 -40.36
C ALA A 79 12.90 -9.51 -39.77
N GLN A 80 13.97 -8.85 -40.25
CA GLN A 80 15.25 -8.88 -39.58
C GLN A 80 14.95 -8.61 -38.11
N SER A 81 15.29 -9.57 -37.24
CA SER A 81 15.19 -9.37 -35.80
C SER A 81 15.89 -8.05 -35.52
N ALA A 82 15.12 -7.05 -35.06
CA ALA A 82 15.67 -5.76 -34.72
C ALA A 82 16.90 -6.02 -33.83
N PRO A 83 18.05 -5.39 -34.10
CA PRO A 83 19.26 -5.62 -33.32
C PRO A 83 18.92 -5.52 -31.83
N GLU A 84 19.39 -6.51 -31.05
CA GLU A 84 19.15 -6.56 -29.62
C GLU A 84 19.45 -5.19 -29.00
N HIS A 85 18.41 -4.53 -28.50
CA HIS A 85 18.47 -3.13 -28.11
C HIS A 85 18.70 -3.06 -26.61
N TYR A 86 19.97 -3.12 -26.17
CA TYR A 86 20.40 -3.04 -24.76
C TYR A 86 20.18 -1.63 -24.20
N SER A 87 18.92 -1.30 -23.92
CA SER A 87 18.46 0.06 -23.63
C SER A 87 17.33 0.06 -22.60
N LEU A 88 17.26 1.12 -21.81
CA LEU A 88 16.11 1.39 -20.96
C LEU A 88 15.14 2.30 -21.73
N ASN A 89 13.92 1.81 -21.95
CA ASN A 89 12.90 2.50 -22.73
C ASN A 89 11.71 2.80 -21.83
N THR A 90 11.43 4.08 -21.60
CA THR A 90 10.29 4.51 -20.80
C THR A 90 9.26 5.26 -21.63
N ASP A 91 8.05 4.72 -21.66
CA ASP A 91 6.87 5.30 -22.28
C ASP A 91 6.00 6.07 -21.27
N PHE A 92 6.08 5.75 -19.98
CA PHE A 92 5.35 6.50 -18.96
C PHE A 92 6.05 6.51 -17.60
N PHE A 93 6.07 7.68 -16.96
CA PHE A 93 6.32 7.85 -15.53
C PHE A 93 5.21 8.69 -14.92
N GLY A 94 4.55 8.14 -13.89
CA GLY A 94 3.49 8.83 -13.16
C GLY A 94 3.71 8.74 -11.65
N LEU A 95 3.39 9.83 -10.96
CA LEU A 95 3.26 9.87 -9.51
C LEU A 95 1.81 10.26 -9.19
N GLN A 96 1.14 9.47 -8.35
CA GLN A 96 -0.18 9.77 -7.82
C GLN A 96 -0.06 9.92 -6.30
N VAL A 97 -0.62 10.99 -5.75
CA VAL A 97 -0.74 11.17 -4.30
C VAL A 97 -2.21 11.16 -3.93
N LYS A 98 -2.58 10.34 -2.96
CA LYS A 98 -3.94 10.22 -2.46
C LYS A 98 -4.07 10.94 -1.13
N GLU A 99 -4.89 11.98 -1.10
CA GLU A 99 -5.25 12.74 0.09
C GLU A 99 -6.73 12.50 0.41
N ASN A 100 -7.03 11.77 1.49
CA ASN A 100 -8.38 11.28 1.78
C ASN A 100 -8.98 10.54 0.56
N ALA A 101 -10.08 11.06 0.00
CA ALA A 101 -10.72 10.54 -1.21
C ALA A 101 -10.20 11.17 -2.52
N ARG A 102 -9.38 12.23 -2.44
CA ARG A 102 -8.84 12.93 -3.61
C ARG A 102 -7.56 12.24 -4.07
N VAL A 103 -7.45 12.01 -5.39
CA VAL A 103 -6.21 11.56 -6.03
C VAL A 103 -5.70 12.69 -6.92
N THR A 104 -4.44 13.06 -6.75
CA THR A 104 -3.77 14.09 -7.54
C THR A 104 -2.62 13.44 -8.32
N ASP A 105 -2.62 13.63 -9.64
CA ASP A 105 -1.53 13.19 -10.51
C ASP A 105 -0.45 14.28 -10.61
N TYR A 106 0.80 13.90 -10.42
CA TYR A 106 1.97 14.74 -10.52
C TYR A 106 2.80 14.32 -11.73
N PRO A 107 2.94 15.17 -12.77
CA PRO A 107 3.77 14.87 -13.92
C PRO A 107 5.26 14.96 -13.55
N ALA A 108 6.09 14.28 -14.33
CA ALA A 108 7.54 14.45 -14.24
C ALA A 108 7.94 15.91 -14.49
N ALA A 109 8.63 16.52 -13.53
CA ALA A 109 9.07 17.92 -13.60
C ALA A 109 10.45 18.06 -14.26
N ALA A 110 11.33 17.07 -14.08
CA ALA A 110 12.64 17.01 -14.71
C ALA A 110 13.13 15.56 -14.85
N GLY A 111 14.04 15.33 -15.79
CA GLY A 111 14.65 14.02 -16.03
C GLY A 111 16.14 14.10 -16.38
N TRP A 112 16.89 13.08 -16.00
CA TRP A 112 18.31 12.91 -16.32
C TRP A 112 18.61 11.48 -16.75
N GLN A 113 19.64 11.31 -17.57
CA GLN A 113 20.18 10.02 -17.95
C GLN A 113 21.67 9.91 -17.66
N SER A 114 22.11 8.70 -17.32
CA SER A 114 23.52 8.36 -17.15
C SER A 114 23.74 6.87 -17.41
N ALA A 115 25.00 6.45 -17.42
CA ALA A 115 25.38 5.03 -17.39
C ALA A 115 26.47 4.79 -16.34
N GLY A 116 26.48 3.59 -15.77
CA GLY A 116 27.51 3.16 -14.83
C GLY A 116 27.07 2.05 -13.91
N SER A 117 28.00 1.56 -13.08
CA SER A 117 27.75 0.54 -12.06
C SER A 117 27.01 1.06 -10.82
N GLY A 118 27.05 2.37 -10.56
CA GLY A 118 26.36 3.03 -9.45
C GLY A 118 25.15 3.85 -9.88
N ALA A 119 24.11 3.88 -9.05
CA ALA A 119 22.93 4.70 -9.27
C ALA A 119 23.26 6.21 -9.15
N PRO A 120 22.76 7.08 -10.05
CA PRO A 120 22.93 8.52 -9.94
C PRO A 120 22.19 9.06 -8.70
N THR A 121 22.68 10.13 -8.08
CA THR A 121 22.02 10.74 -6.90
C THR A 121 21.41 12.09 -7.28
N PRO A 122 20.49 12.67 -6.49
CA PRO A 122 20.01 14.03 -6.74
C PRO A 122 21.12 15.09 -6.82
N GLY A 123 22.24 14.89 -6.12
CA GLY A 123 23.42 15.77 -6.18
C GLY A 123 24.32 15.53 -7.40
N ALA A 124 24.26 14.35 -8.02
CA ALA A 124 24.99 13.98 -9.23
C ALA A 124 24.07 13.18 -10.18
N PRO A 125 23.04 13.82 -10.76
CA PRO A 125 21.94 13.12 -11.42
C PRO A 125 22.27 12.59 -12.82
N GLY A 126 23.39 13.02 -13.40
CA GLY A 126 23.76 12.72 -14.79
C GLY A 126 23.45 13.88 -15.74
N THR A 127 23.23 13.56 -17.02
CA THR A 127 22.94 14.56 -18.06
C THR A 127 21.44 14.81 -18.13
N GLN A 128 21.03 16.07 -18.00
CA GLN A 128 19.62 16.44 -18.09
C GLN A 128 19.09 16.18 -19.50
N VAL A 129 17.89 15.58 -19.61
CA VAL A 129 17.24 15.38 -20.90
C VAL A 129 16.42 16.60 -21.31
N SER A 130 16.18 16.75 -22.62
CA SER A 130 15.36 17.83 -23.14
C SER A 130 13.90 17.72 -22.68
N GLY A 131 13.17 18.84 -22.66
CA GLY A 131 11.73 18.83 -22.40
C GLY A 131 10.94 17.96 -23.40
N ALA A 132 11.39 17.89 -24.66
CA ALA A 132 10.79 17.01 -25.66
C ALA A 132 10.97 15.53 -25.29
N THR A 133 12.16 15.13 -24.85
CA THR A 133 12.44 13.77 -24.37
C THR A 133 11.58 13.43 -23.15
N LEU A 134 11.49 14.34 -22.17
CA LEU A 134 10.67 14.13 -20.97
C LEU A 134 9.17 14.04 -21.30
N SER A 135 8.71 14.79 -22.31
CA SER A 135 7.30 14.76 -22.73
C SER A 135 6.87 13.39 -23.29
N LEU A 136 7.83 12.58 -23.79
CA LEU A 136 7.55 11.21 -24.23
C LEU A 136 7.06 10.32 -23.09
N THR A 137 7.37 10.65 -21.83
CA THR A 137 6.97 9.84 -20.67
C THR A 137 5.68 10.31 -20.01
N SER A 138 4.94 11.23 -20.65
CA SER A 138 3.73 11.84 -20.08
C SER A 138 2.44 11.11 -20.46
N VAL A 139 2.46 10.30 -21.52
CA VAL A 139 1.30 9.60 -22.06
C VAL A 139 1.70 8.20 -22.53
N GLN A 140 0.80 7.24 -22.35
CA GLN A 140 1.02 5.85 -22.78
C GLN A 140 0.65 5.70 -24.26
N ASP A 141 1.56 6.03 -25.17
CA ASP A 141 1.31 6.03 -26.62
C ASP A 141 2.28 5.18 -27.45
N GLY A 142 3.30 4.59 -26.82
CA GLY A 142 4.34 3.78 -27.43
C GLY A 142 5.60 4.56 -27.78
N SER A 143 5.59 5.89 -27.71
CA SER A 143 6.78 6.72 -27.82
C SER A 143 7.59 6.61 -26.53
N SER A 144 8.90 6.42 -26.61
CA SER A 144 9.71 6.18 -25.41
C SER A 144 10.89 7.12 -25.30
N TRP A 145 11.18 7.54 -24.07
CA TRP A 145 12.52 7.99 -23.70
C TRP A 145 13.45 6.78 -23.63
N THR A 146 14.33 6.67 -24.61
CA THR A 146 15.34 5.60 -24.71
C THR A 146 16.69 6.07 -24.15
N THR A 147 17.26 5.29 -23.23
CA THR A 147 18.64 5.44 -22.74
C THR A 147 19.47 4.24 -23.16
N SER A 148 20.48 4.46 -24.00
CA SER A 148 21.43 3.46 -24.47
C SER A 148 22.84 4.05 -24.42
N LEU A 149 23.29 4.30 -23.20
CA LEU A 149 24.57 4.95 -22.88
C LEU A 149 25.62 3.95 -22.40
N THR A 150 25.21 2.78 -21.90
CA THR A 150 26.14 1.73 -21.51
C THR A 150 26.74 1.03 -22.73
N ALA A 151 28.06 0.87 -22.72
CA ALA A 151 28.80 0.03 -23.68
C ALA A 151 29.55 -1.11 -22.97
N THR A 152 29.37 -1.23 -21.65
CA THR A 152 30.07 -2.18 -20.80
C THR A 152 29.06 -3.12 -20.18
N ASP A 153 29.40 -4.40 -20.12
CA ASP A 153 28.57 -5.39 -19.46
C ASP A 153 28.37 -5.05 -17.96
N ARG A 154 27.22 -5.41 -17.40
CA ARG A 154 26.82 -5.15 -16.01
C ARG A 154 26.82 -3.68 -15.58
N HIS A 155 26.86 -2.76 -16.52
CA HIS A 155 26.59 -1.35 -16.28
C HIS A 155 25.13 -1.05 -16.63
N TYR A 156 24.49 -0.21 -15.83
CA TYR A 156 23.09 0.14 -16.01
C TYR A 156 22.96 1.40 -16.86
N ASN A 157 21.92 1.42 -17.70
CA ASN A 157 21.35 2.65 -18.23
C ASN A 157 20.41 3.24 -17.17
N TRP A 158 20.73 4.40 -16.63
CA TRP A 158 19.94 5.04 -15.58
C TRP A 158 19.05 6.14 -16.17
N GLN A 159 17.79 6.16 -15.73
CA GLN A 159 16.87 7.27 -15.92
C GLN A 159 16.41 7.75 -14.55
N LEU A 160 16.73 9.01 -14.22
CA LEU A 160 16.32 9.66 -12.99
C LEU A 160 15.19 10.64 -13.31
N VAL A 161 14.10 10.58 -12.55
CA VAL A 161 12.94 11.49 -12.70
C VAL A 161 12.67 12.20 -11.38
N ARG A 162 12.44 13.51 -11.46
CA ARG A 162 11.98 14.33 -10.32
C ARG A 162 10.51 14.69 -10.51
N PHE A 163 9.74 14.56 -9.44
CA PHE A 163 8.38 15.07 -9.34
C PHE A 163 8.34 16.23 -8.34
N ASP A 164 7.66 17.31 -8.72
CA ASP A 164 7.47 18.46 -7.85
C ASP A 164 6.08 18.37 -7.22
N ILE A 165 6.03 17.83 -5.98
CA ILE A 165 4.79 17.76 -5.19
C ILE A 165 4.52 19.13 -4.56
N ASP A 166 3.25 19.55 -4.54
CA ASP A 166 2.81 20.79 -3.92
C ASP A 166 3.23 20.82 -2.43
N PRO A 167 3.79 21.93 -1.92
CA PRO A 167 4.13 22.07 -0.50
C PRO A 167 2.97 21.74 0.45
N GLU A 168 1.74 22.11 0.13
CA GLU A 168 0.56 21.81 0.94
C GLU A 168 0.36 20.29 1.04
N THR A 169 0.38 19.58 -0.11
CA THR A 169 0.30 18.11 -0.14
C THR A 169 1.47 17.45 0.57
N LYS A 170 2.71 17.98 0.47
CA LYS A 170 3.88 17.40 1.16
C LYS A 170 3.74 17.39 2.68
N THR A 171 3.09 18.40 3.24
CA THR A 171 2.88 18.55 4.70
C THR A 171 1.53 18.04 5.18
N SER A 172 0.66 17.63 4.25
CA SER A 172 -0.69 17.19 4.53
C SER A 172 -0.67 15.84 5.27
N LEU A 173 -1.22 15.78 6.48
CA LEU A 173 -1.43 14.51 7.18
C LEU A 173 -2.61 13.71 6.59
N ALA A 174 -3.27 14.24 5.54
CA ALA A 174 -4.30 13.54 4.81
C ALA A 174 -3.73 12.62 3.71
N VAL A 175 -2.42 12.72 3.42
CA VAL A 175 -1.74 11.80 2.50
C VAL A 175 -1.82 10.39 3.06
N SER A 176 -2.52 9.52 2.34
CA SER A 176 -2.75 8.12 2.70
C SER A 176 -2.02 7.14 1.79
N GLU A 177 -1.67 7.57 0.58
CA GLU A 177 -0.96 6.77 -0.40
C GLU A 177 -0.12 7.66 -1.31
N ILE A 178 1.11 7.24 -1.58
CA ILE A 178 1.90 7.70 -2.72
C ILE A 178 2.12 6.50 -3.62
N LYS A 179 1.62 6.58 -4.85
CA LYS A 179 1.77 5.55 -5.86
C LYS A 179 2.62 6.06 -6.99
N THR A 180 3.59 5.26 -7.42
CA THR A 180 4.28 5.51 -8.69
C THR A 180 3.93 4.44 -9.70
N THR A 181 3.96 4.84 -10.96
CA THR A 181 3.76 3.96 -12.10
C THR A 181 4.84 4.23 -13.13
N TRP A 182 5.45 3.16 -13.60
CA TRP A 182 6.37 3.16 -14.72
C TRP A 182 5.82 2.24 -15.81
N ARG A 183 5.86 2.68 -17.07
CA ARG A 183 5.60 1.81 -18.23
C ARG A 183 6.78 1.88 -19.17
N GLY A 184 7.26 0.71 -19.58
CA GLY A 184 8.43 0.61 -20.43
C GLY A 184 8.96 -0.80 -20.54
N TYR A 185 10.20 -0.91 -21.00
CA TYR A 185 10.94 -2.15 -21.05
C TYR A 185 12.45 -1.87 -20.94
N GLY A 186 13.18 -2.84 -20.40
CA GLY A 186 14.61 -2.78 -20.25
C GLY A 186 15.32 -3.75 -21.18
N ASP A 187 16.45 -4.26 -20.71
CA ASP A 187 17.26 -5.23 -21.42
C ASP A 187 16.48 -6.55 -21.61
N PRO A 188 16.50 -7.15 -22.83
CA PRO A 188 15.83 -8.42 -23.06
C PRO A 188 16.60 -9.63 -22.51
N THR A 189 17.86 -9.46 -22.09
CA THR A 189 18.71 -10.54 -21.61
C THR A 189 18.22 -11.01 -20.24
N PRO A 190 17.94 -12.31 -20.05
CA PRO A 190 17.61 -12.87 -18.74
C PRO A 190 18.68 -12.48 -17.71
N THR A 191 18.26 -12.19 -16.47
CA THR A 191 19.14 -11.74 -15.36
C THR A 191 19.60 -10.27 -15.42
N TYR A 192 19.14 -9.48 -16.39
CA TYR A 192 19.35 -8.03 -16.47
C TYR A 192 18.05 -7.28 -16.12
N PRO A 193 17.59 -7.32 -14.85
CA PRO A 193 16.30 -6.78 -14.49
C PRO A 193 16.26 -5.26 -14.64
N THR A 194 15.09 -4.77 -15.02
CA THR A 194 14.73 -3.37 -14.78
C THR A 194 14.44 -3.18 -13.31
N LYS A 195 15.05 -2.16 -12.71
CA LYS A 195 14.92 -1.86 -11.28
C LYS A 195 14.33 -0.47 -11.10
N LEU A 196 13.38 -0.36 -10.17
CA LEU A 196 12.77 0.91 -9.80
C LEU A 196 13.19 1.27 -8.37
N TYR A 197 13.72 2.47 -8.22
CA TYR A 197 14.21 3.00 -6.95
C TYR A 197 13.48 4.28 -6.57
N VAL A 198 13.38 4.54 -5.27
CA VAL A 198 12.89 5.80 -4.70
C VAL A 198 13.97 6.40 -3.82
N TRP A 199 14.15 7.71 -3.91
CA TRP A 199 15.13 8.41 -3.07
C TRP A 199 14.54 8.64 -1.70
N ASN A 200 15.17 8.09 -0.66
CA ASN A 200 14.86 8.42 0.71
C ASN A 200 15.71 9.63 1.13
N PHE A 201 15.04 10.74 1.43
CA PHE A 201 15.71 11.99 1.82
C PHE A 201 16.25 11.95 3.25
N ASP A 202 15.66 11.15 4.15
CA ASP A 202 16.09 11.01 5.54
C ASP A 202 17.42 10.27 5.63
N THR A 203 17.57 9.20 4.85
CA THR A 203 18.81 8.39 4.78
C THR A 203 19.77 8.86 3.69
N SER A 204 19.33 9.76 2.81
CA SER A 204 20.07 10.17 1.62
C SER A 204 20.55 8.97 0.78
N SER A 205 19.66 7.99 0.58
CA SER A 205 19.97 6.76 -0.16
C SER A 205 18.83 6.32 -1.06
N TRP A 206 19.14 5.48 -2.05
CA TRP A 206 18.15 4.82 -2.88
C TRP A 206 17.55 3.61 -2.17
N GLU A 207 16.23 3.51 -2.18
CA GLU A 207 15.47 2.33 -1.77
C GLU A 207 14.90 1.62 -2.99
N GLN A 208 15.32 0.37 -3.21
CA GLN A 208 14.80 -0.43 -4.31
C GLN A 208 13.38 -0.88 -3.99
N GLN A 209 12.43 -0.51 -4.84
CA GLN A 209 11.02 -0.88 -4.69
C GLN A 209 10.68 -2.13 -5.52
N LEU A 210 11.24 -2.23 -6.73
CA LEU A 210 10.97 -3.32 -7.67
C LEU A 210 12.24 -3.73 -8.43
N SER A 211 12.32 -5.00 -8.82
CA SER A 211 13.35 -5.56 -9.70
C SER A 211 12.73 -6.70 -10.50
N GLN A 212 12.62 -6.55 -11.83
CA GLN A 212 11.96 -7.54 -12.69
C GLN A 212 12.59 -7.53 -14.09
N ASP A 213 12.72 -8.70 -14.71
CA ASP A 213 13.08 -8.81 -16.13
C ASP A 213 11.88 -8.34 -16.98
N VAL A 214 12.06 -7.25 -17.73
CA VAL A 214 11.00 -6.62 -18.53
C VAL A 214 11.47 -6.49 -19.99
N PRO A 215 11.50 -7.60 -20.75
CA PRO A 215 12.02 -7.62 -22.13
C PRO A 215 11.07 -6.99 -23.16
N SER A 216 9.83 -6.71 -22.76
CA SER A 216 8.78 -6.13 -23.61
C SER A 216 7.92 -5.16 -22.81
N PRO A 217 7.19 -4.23 -23.45
CA PRO A 217 6.46 -3.18 -22.74
C PRO A 217 5.55 -3.71 -21.64
N ALA A 218 5.85 -3.36 -20.38
CA ALA A 218 5.07 -3.70 -19.20
C ALA A 218 4.81 -2.46 -18.34
N THR A 219 3.82 -2.57 -17.45
CA THR A 219 3.55 -1.54 -16.43
C THR A 219 3.95 -2.08 -15.07
N LEU A 220 4.87 -1.39 -14.41
CA LEU A 220 5.25 -1.62 -13.03
C LEU A 220 4.65 -0.51 -12.17
N SER A 221 4.20 -0.84 -10.96
CA SER A 221 3.70 0.15 -10.01
C SER A 221 4.03 -0.28 -8.59
N PHE A 222 4.38 0.69 -7.75
CA PHE A 222 4.46 0.48 -6.31
C PHE A 222 3.62 1.55 -5.62
N SER A 223 3.01 1.18 -4.49
CA SER A 223 2.28 2.10 -3.60
C SER A 223 2.91 2.06 -2.22
N GLN A 224 3.32 3.22 -1.72
CA GLN A 224 3.62 3.43 -0.32
C GLN A 224 2.35 3.93 0.37
N TRP A 225 1.85 3.14 1.31
CA TRP A 225 0.72 3.55 2.14
C TRP A 225 1.24 4.25 3.39
N PHE A 226 0.64 5.39 3.72
CA PHE A 226 0.91 6.13 4.93
C PHE A 226 -0.21 5.80 5.90
N SER A 227 0.15 5.10 6.97
CA SER A 227 -0.79 4.84 8.04
C SER A 227 -0.69 5.97 9.06
N ASN A 228 -1.81 6.65 9.30
CA ASN A 228 -1.97 7.55 10.45
C ASN A 228 -1.69 6.83 11.79
N ARG A 229 -1.59 5.49 11.79
CA ARG A 229 -1.17 4.70 12.94
C ARG A 229 0.15 5.20 13.54
N VAL A 230 1.17 5.56 12.76
CA VAL A 230 2.43 6.05 13.34
C VAL A 230 2.21 7.36 14.11
N PHE A 231 1.46 8.28 13.51
CA PHE A 231 1.06 9.53 14.16
C PHE A 231 0.23 9.26 15.43
N CYS A 232 -0.82 8.45 15.35
CA CYS A 232 -1.68 8.14 16.49
C CYS A 232 -0.90 7.44 17.61
N LEU A 233 -0.06 6.47 17.27
CA LEU A 233 0.70 5.71 18.26
C LEU A 233 1.75 6.55 18.97
N THR A 234 2.25 7.63 18.38
CA THR A 234 3.17 8.56 19.04
C THR A 234 2.64 9.05 20.39
N CYS A 235 1.33 9.21 20.55
CA CYS A 235 0.71 9.60 21.82
C CYS A 235 -0.04 8.44 22.52
N HIS A 236 -0.28 7.33 21.81
CA HIS A 236 -1.13 6.23 22.26
C HIS A 236 -0.38 4.91 22.49
N ASP A 237 0.95 4.91 22.45
CA ASP A 237 1.81 3.75 22.72
C ASP A 237 2.48 3.79 24.12
N ASN A 238 2.06 4.72 24.99
CA ASN A 238 2.67 5.05 26.28
C ASN A 238 4.08 5.67 26.22
N SER A 239 4.54 6.13 25.05
CA SER A 239 5.83 6.81 24.88
C SER A 239 5.64 8.20 24.29
N PRO A 240 4.88 9.09 24.98
CA PRO A 240 4.59 10.42 24.44
C PRO A 240 5.89 11.20 24.18
N PRO A 241 5.91 12.10 23.17
CA PRO A 241 7.06 12.95 22.91
C PRO A 241 7.48 13.75 24.15
N SER A 242 8.75 14.14 24.22
CA SER A 242 9.27 14.96 25.31
C SER A 242 8.42 16.22 25.51
N GLY A 243 7.96 16.45 26.74
CA GLY A 243 7.10 17.57 27.10
C GLY A 243 5.59 17.31 26.99
N VAL A 244 5.17 16.17 26.44
CA VAL A 244 3.75 15.77 26.38
C VAL A 244 3.40 14.91 27.60
N VAL A 245 2.47 15.40 28.42
CA VAL A 245 1.93 14.65 29.57
C VAL A 245 0.63 13.97 29.16
N ILE A 246 0.64 12.64 29.11
CA ILE A 246 -0.59 11.86 28.91
C ILE A 246 -1.32 11.75 30.26
N PRO A 247 -2.60 12.15 30.35
CA PRO A 247 -3.37 12.04 31.58
C PRO A 247 -3.43 10.60 32.10
N ALA A 248 -3.43 10.44 33.43
CA ALA A 248 -3.60 9.13 34.06
C ALA A 248 -4.96 8.51 33.62
N GLY A 249 -4.93 7.24 33.25
CA GLY A 249 -6.12 6.48 32.82
C GLY A 249 -6.33 6.38 31.31
N VAL A 250 -5.54 7.10 30.49
CA VAL A 250 -5.50 6.84 29.04
C VAL A 250 -4.86 5.47 28.80
N ARG A 251 -5.60 4.56 28.14
CA ARG A 251 -5.11 3.21 27.82
C ARG A 251 -4.12 3.26 26.65
N ASN A 252 -3.14 2.35 26.70
CA ASN A 252 -2.22 2.12 25.60
C ASN A 252 -2.96 1.44 24.45
N ILE A 253 -3.24 2.18 23.38
CA ILE A 253 -3.96 1.63 22.23
C ILE A 253 -3.06 0.63 21.49
N SER A 254 -1.73 0.81 21.46
CA SER A 254 -0.84 -0.10 20.72
C SER A 254 -0.92 -1.56 21.18
N THR A 255 -1.16 -1.80 22.48
CA THR A 255 -1.30 -3.14 23.07
C THR A 255 -2.74 -3.61 23.17
N THR A 256 -3.69 -2.68 23.12
CA THR A 256 -5.12 -2.96 23.33
C THR A 256 -5.84 -3.19 22.00
N TYR A 257 -5.37 -2.56 20.92
CA TYR A 257 -6.01 -2.55 19.61
C TYR A 257 -6.03 -3.90 18.90
N SER A 258 -4.99 -4.72 19.07
CA SER A 258 -4.90 -6.05 18.45
C SER A 258 -5.93 -7.04 19.01
N GLY A 259 -6.54 -6.74 20.16
CA GLY A 259 -7.54 -7.59 20.81
C GLY A 259 -8.94 -6.97 20.90
N ASP A 260 -9.19 -5.85 20.22
CA ASP A 260 -10.49 -5.17 20.09
C ASP A 260 -11.29 -5.77 18.90
N TYR A 261 -12.61 -5.70 18.95
CA TYR A 261 -13.53 -6.11 17.89
C TYR A 261 -13.45 -5.22 16.64
N HIS A 262 -12.86 -4.03 16.76
CA HIS A 262 -12.50 -3.18 15.61
C HIS A 262 -11.04 -3.38 15.17
N GLY A 263 -10.33 -4.33 15.81
CA GLY A 263 -8.99 -4.83 15.53
C GLY A 263 -8.97 -6.14 14.75
N ASP A 264 -7.85 -6.89 14.81
CA ASP A 264 -7.61 -8.16 14.10
C ASP A 264 -8.37 -9.37 14.71
N ALA A 265 -9.38 -9.10 15.53
CA ALA A 265 -10.19 -10.13 16.15
C ALA A 265 -11.19 -10.71 15.14
N ALA A 266 -11.53 -12.00 15.30
CA ALA A 266 -12.54 -12.68 14.46
C ALA A 266 -13.93 -12.01 14.49
N GLY A 267 -14.17 -11.07 15.41
CA GLY A 267 -15.41 -10.32 15.53
C GLY A 267 -16.57 -11.21 15.99
N GLY A 268 -16.60 -11.59 17.27
CA GLY A 268 -17.81 -12.08 17.93
C GLY A 268 -18.85 -10.95 18.19
N GLY A 269 -20.08 -11.30 18.57
CA GLY A 269 -21.09 -10.33 19.06
C GLY A 269 -22.29 -10.05 18.14
N PHE A 270 -23.33 -9.45 18.71
CA PHE A 270 -24.70 -9.36 18.19
C PHE A 270 -24.95 -8.22 17.18
N GLY A 271 -23.90 -7.62 16.65
CA GLY A 271 -23.91 -6.40 15.82
C GLY A 271 -24.58 -6.47 14.44
N GLY A 272 -25.35 -7.52 14.13
CA GLY A 272 -25.96 -7.72 12.82
C GLY A 272 -24.95 -7.80 11.66
N SER A 273 -25.44 -7.51 10.45
CA SER A 273 -24.63 -7.40 9.23
C SER A 273 -23.87 -6.08 9.17
N LEU A 274 -22.66 -6.11 8.61
CA LEU A 274 -21.85 -4.92 8.37
C LEU A 274 -22.15 -4.33 6.98
N ARG A 275 -22.06 -3.02 6.86
CA ARG A 275 -22.09 -2.30 5.58
C ARG A 275 -20.76 -2.56 4.87
N ALA A 276 -20.82 -2.74 3.54
CA ALA A 276 -19.63 -2.82 2.73
C ALA A 276 -18.75 -1.57 2.94
N PRO A 277 -17.41 -1.69 2.91
CA PRO A 277 -16.61 -2.88 2.58
C PRO A 277 -16.24 -3.75 3.80
N TYR A 278 -16.87 -3.53 4.96
CA TYR A 278 -16.50 -4.22 6.19
C TYR A 278 -17.12 -5.61 6.30
N SER A 279 -16.38 -6.53 6.90
CA SER A 279 -16.80 -7.89 7.23
C SER A 279 -16.19 -8.30 8.56
N ARG A 280 -16.78 -9.30 9.22
CA ARG A 280 -16.19 -9.92 10.41
C ARG A 280 -14.88 -10.63 10.04
N ALA A 281 -14.00 -10.79 11.01
CA ALA A 281 -12.66 -11.38 10.84
C ALA A 281 -11.82 -10.69 9.74
N ARG A 282 -12.06 -9.40 9.49
CA ARG A 282 -11.16 -8.57 8.69
C ARG A 282 -9.98 -8.15 9.56
N ALA A 283 -8.85 -7.83 8.92
CA ALA A 283 -7.77 -7.13 9.60
C ALA A 283 -8.29 -5.87 10.30
N ALA A 284 -7.57 -5.48 11.35
CA ALA A 284 -7.83 -4.27 12.12
C ALA A 284 -8.10 -3.06 11.22
N ILE A 285 -9.11 -2.27 11.60
CA ILE A 285 -9.47 -1.03 10.91
C ILE A 285 -8.28 -0.05 10.98
N SER A 286 -8.14 0.88 10.04
CA SER A 286 -7.11 1.91 10.21
C SER A 286 -7.57 2.93 11.23
N CYS A 287 -6.68 3.45 12.09
CA CYS A 287 -7.04 4.54 13.00
C CYS A 287 -7.68 5.72 12.24
N GLY A 288 -7.16 6.02 11.04
CA GLY A 288 -7.64 7.08 10.17
C GLY A 288 -9.01 6.82 9.54
N ASP A 289 -9.55 5.59 9.59
CA ASP A 289 -10.90 5.32 9.09
C ASP A 289 -11.96 5.91 10.03
N CYS A 290 -11.68 5.94 11.34
CA CYS A 290 -12.59 6.45 12.37
C CYS A 290 -12.17 7.83 12.91
N HIS A 291 -10.87 8.09 13.04
CA HIS A 291 -10.34 9.32 13.64
C HIS A 291 -9.73 10.25 12.60
N ASP A 292 -10.03 11.53 12.77
CA ASP A 292 -9.44 12.65 12.07
C ASP A 292 -8.18 13.11 12.80
N SER A 293 -7.03 12.94 12.17
CA SER A 293 -5.74 13.38 12.69
C SER A 293 -5.61 14.91 12.79
N HIS A 294 -6.47 15.66 12.11
CA HIS A 294 -6.45 17.14 12.10
C HIS A 294 -7.43 17.75 13.11
N GLY A 295 -8.19 16.90 13.79
CA GLY A 295 -9.24 17.32 14.71
C GLY A 295 -10.52 17.66 13.96
N SER A 296 -11.59 16.95 14.30
CA SER A 296 -12.94 17.25 13.85
C SER A 296 -13.75 17.94 14.95
N ALA A 297 -14.96 18.39 14.60
CA ALA A 297 -15.92 18.88 15.59
C ALA A 297 -16.46 17.77 16.52
N ASN A 298 -16.19 16.50 16.23
CA ASN A 298 -16.60 15.37 17.05
C ASN A 298 -15.67 15.16 18.24
N ILE A 299 -16.21 14.64 19.34
CA ILE A 299 -15.38 14.24 20.48
C ILE A 299 -14.44 13.10 20.07
N TYR A 300 -13.27 13.05 20.70
CA TYR A 300 -12.17 12.15 20.32
C TYR A 300 -11.72 12.27 18.86
N HIS A 301 -12.05 13.40 18.21
CA HIS A 301 -11.70 13.67 16.84
C HIS A 301 -12.17 12.57 15.88
N PHE A 302 -13.39 12.04 16.04
CA PHE A 302 -13.93 11.11 15.04
C PHE A 302 -14.15 11.83 13.70
N ASN A 303 -13.83 11.22 12.57
CA ASN A 303 -14.11 11.77 11.25
C ASN A 303 -15.57 12.21 11.14
N GLU A 304 -15.82 13.34 10.48
CA GLU A 304 -17.18 13.82 10.18
C GLU A 304 -17.90 12.94 9.16
N THR A 305 -17.17 12.06 8.48
CA THR A 305 -17.70 11.02 7.60
C THR A 305 -16.93 9.72 7.83
N VAL A 306 -17.65 8.66 8.20
CA VAL A 306 -17.11 7.30 8.35
C VAL A 306 -17.90 6.38 7.43
N ASN A 307 -17.22 5.53 6.65
CA ASN A 307 -17.87 4.64 5.69
C ASN A 307 -18.91 5.34 4.79
N SER A 308 -18.55 6.51 4.25
CA SER A 308 -19.43 7.39 3.45
C SER A 308 -20.71 7.88 4.14
N SER A 309 -20.84 7.65 5.45
CA SER A 309 -21.98 8.14 6.25
C SER A 309 -21.53 9.33 7.08
N PRO A 310 -22.32 10.42 7.15
CA PRO A 310 -22.01 11.54 8.02
C PRO A 310 -22.07 11.11 9.48
N VAL A 311 -21.10 11.55 10.28
CA VAL A 311 -20.98 11.22 11.71
C VAL A 311 -20.89 12.51 12.50
N SER A 312 -21.80 12.66 13.47
CA SER A 312 -21.82 13.78 14.41
C SER A 312 -21.91 13.24 15.84
N VAL A 313 -20.79 13.26 16.53
CA VAL A 313 -20.61 12.76 17.90
C VAL A 313 -20.10 13.91 18.76
N VAL A 314 -21.01 14.80 19.15
CA VAL A 314 -20.70 15.98 19.99
C VAL A 314 -20.89 15.70 21.49
N SER A 315 -21.31 14.48 21.83
CA SER A 315 -21.52 14.00 23.20
C SER A 315 -21.17 12.52 23.28
N GLY A 316 -21.39 11.86 24.43
CA GLY A 316 -21.14 10.43 24.56
C GLY A 316 -22.12 9.50 23.84
N ASP A 317 -23.04 10.01 23.00
CA ASP A 317 -23.87 9.18 22.12
C ASP A 317 -23.12 8.85 20.83
N PHE A 318 -22.73 7.59 20.68
CA PHE A 318 -21.94 7.08 19.56
C PHE A 318 -22.80 6.42 18.47
N THR A 319 -24.13 6.50 18.58
CA THR A 319 -25.07 5.91 17.62
C THR A 319 -24.74 6.27 16.17
N PRO A 320 -24.48 7.54 15.80
CA PRO A 320 -24.16 7.90 14.41
C PRO A 320 -22.88 7.24 13.89
N LEU A 321 -21.89 7.06 14.76
CA LEU A 321 -20.62 6.40 14.42
C LEU A 321 -20.83 4.89 14.24
N CYS A 322 -21.53 4.20 15.15
CA CYS A 322 -21.74 2.76 15.03
C CYS A 322 -22.56 2.41 13.77
N MET A 323 -23.62 3.19 13.50
CA MET A 323 -24.50 2.97 12.36
C MET A 323 -23.85 3.29 11.00
N SER A 324 -22.68 3.93 10.97
CA SER A 324 -21.93 4.13 9.74
C SER A 324 -21.39 2.81 9.18
N CYS A 325 -21.08 1.85 10.04
CA CYS A 325 -20.50 0.55 9.67
C CYS A 325 -21.49 -0.60 9.87
N HIS A 326 -22.44 -0.48 10.77
CA HIS A 326 -23.43 -1.51 11.02
C HIS A 326 -24.75 -1.25 10.28
N GLN A 327 -25.43 -2.32 9.84
CA GLN A 327 -26.74 -2.22 9.19
C GLN A 327 -27.90 -2.25 10.18
N ALA A 328 -27.73 -2.90 11.34
CA ALA A 328 -28.76 -2.98 12.37
C ALA A 328 -28.83 -1.67 13.19
N SER A 329 -29.84 -1.55 14.02
CA SER A 329 -30.01 -0.52 15.03
C SER A 329 -29.13 -0.77 16.25
N VAL A 330 -28.87 0.27 17.04
CA VAL A 330 -28.15 0.14 18.31
C VAL A 330 -28.84 -0.86 19.25
N ASN A 331 -30.17 -0.90 19.26
CA ASN A 331 -30.90 -1.86 20.09
C ASN A 331 -30.69 -3.32 19.65
N GLU A 332 -30.55 -3.58 18.35
CA GLU A 332 -30.27 -4.93 17.84
C GLU A 332 -28.88 -5.40 18.25
N PHE A 333 -27.87 -4.51 18.22
CA PHE A 333 -26.51 -4.82 18.70
C PHE A 333 -26.49 -5.16 20.18
N HIS A 334 -27.39 -4.55 20.95
CA HIS A 334 -27.48 -4.66 22.40
C HIS A 334 -28.64 -5.54 22.86
N SER A 335 -29.25 -6.33 21.98
CA SER A 335 -30.47 -7.11 22.31
C SER A 335 -30.32 -7.99 23.55
N GLN A 336 -29.14 -8.58 23.76
CA GLN A 336 -28.82 -9.35 24.98
C GLN A 336 -28.62 -8.48 26.22
N CYS A 337 -28.13 -7.25 26.05
CA CYS A 337 -28.01 -6.29 27.14
C CYS A 337 -29.40 -5.79 27.54
N ILE A 338 -30.28 -5.50 26.57
CA ILE A 338 -31.64 -5.01 26.80
C ILE A 338 -32.42 -6.00 27.66
N SER A 339 -32.34 -7.31 27.42
CA SER A 339 -33.08 -8.28 28.23
C SER A 339 -32.73 -8.24 29.72
N CYS A 340 -31.51 -7.84 30.07
CA CYS A 340 -31.05 -7.74 31.45
C CYS A 340 -31.21 -6.32 32.03
N HIS A 341 -31.13 -5.28 31.20
CA HIS A 341 -31.19 -3.88 31.63
C HIS A 341 -32.55 -3.20 31.44
N ALA A 342 -33.54 -3.85 30.81
CA ALA A 342 -34.87 -3.28 30.58
C ALA A 342 -35.80 -3.34 31.80
N GLY A 343 -35.41 -3.96 32.92
CA GLY A 343 -36.24 -4.07 34.13
C GLY A 343 -35.97 -2.99 35.19
N ASP A 344 -37.02 -2.58 35.92
CA ASP A 344 -36.99 -1.67 37.10
C ASP A 344 -36.14 -2.17 38.29
N GLY A 345 -35.51 -3.34 38.15
CA GLY A 345 -34.77 -4.03 39.21
C GLY A 345 -33.35 -3.50 39.38
N GLY A 346 -33.20 -2.27 39.89
CA GLY A 346 -32.17 -1.87 40.86
C GLY A 346 -30.66 -2.05 40.60
N TYR A 347 -30.21 -2.70 39.54
CA TYR A 347 -28.77 -2.94 39.33
C TYR A 347 -28.16 -1.87 38.41
N HIS A 348 -27.61 -0.83 39.05
CA HIS A 348 -26.64 0.14 38.52
C HIS A 348 -27.08 1.10 37.40
N GLY A 349 -28.33 1.54 37.42
CA GLY A 349 -28.85 2.60 36.55
C GLY A 349 -30.27 2.25 36.14
N GLY A 350 -31.16 3.24 36.01
CA GLY A 350 -32.57 2.99 35.70
C GLY A 350 -32.78 2.13 34.44
N PRO A 351 -33.98 1.53 34.28
CA PRO A 351 -34.30 0.63 33.17
C PRO A 351 -33.95 1.28 31.83
N ARG A 352 -33.08 0.63 31.05
CA ARG A 352 -32.80 0.99 29.67
C ARG A 352 -33.60 0.07 28.77
N THR A 353 -34.79 0.52 28.38
CA THR A 353 -35.60 -0.16 27.37
C THR A 353 -35.10 0.12 25.95
N ASN A 354 -34.18 1.09 25.79
CA ASN A 354 -33.46 1.39 24.56
C ASN A 354 -32.04 1.89 24.86
N PHE A 355 -31.13 1.74 23.90
CA PHE A 355 -29.75 2.25 23.93
C PHE A 355 -29.54 3.42 22.98
N GLU A 356 -30.52 3.77 22.14
CA GLU A 356 -30.46 4.96 21.29
C GLU A 356 -30.36 6.23 22.13
N GLY A 357 -29.49 7.17 21.74
CA GLY A 357 -29.32 8.46 22.43
C GLY A 357 -28.67 8.38 23.81
N ASN A 358 -28.22 7.20 24.24
CA ASN A 358 -27.61 7.03 25.57
C ASN A 358 -26.12 7.37 25.57
N TYR A 359 -25.58 7.64 26.76
CA TYR A 359 -24.15 7.83 26.97
C TYR A 359 -23.40 6.49 26.85
N CYS A 360 -22.86 6.21 25.66
CA CYS A 360 -22.18 4.97 25.29
C CYS A 360 -20.86 4.78 26.06
N LEU A 361 -20.17 5.87 26.39
CA LEU A 361 -18.89 5.84 27.11
C LEU A 361 -18.96 5.26 28.52
N GLY A 362 -20.15 5.09 29.09
CA GLY A 362 -20.32 4.35 30.34
C GLY A 362 -19.96 2.86 30.20
N CYS A 363 -20.05 2.32 28.97
CA CYS A 363 -19.79 0.92 28.65
C CYS A 363 -18.79 0.73 27.51
N HIS A 364 -18.42 1.77 26.76
CA HIS A 364 -17.52 1.63 25.60
C HIS A 364 -16.29 2.51 25.74
N THR A 365 -15.11 1.91 25.82
CA THR A 365 -13.81 2.58 25.71
C THR A 365 -12.86 1.72 24.87
N HIS A 366 -11.81 2.29 24.28
CA HIS A 366 -10.83 1.53 23.47
C HIS A 366 -10.27 0.32 24.25
N GLY A 367 -10.50 -0.88 23.69
CA GLY A 367 -10.40 -2.21 24.32
C GLY A 367 -10.77 -2.29 25.79
N ALA A 368 -11.90 -1.67 26.15
CA ALA A 368 -12.68 -2.14 27.26
C ALA A 368 -13.07 -3.60 27.02
N ARG A 369 -12.89 -4.44 28.03
CA ARG A 369 -13.56 -5.73 28.14
C ARG A 369 -14.42 -5.66 29.37
N TRP A 370 -15.72 -5.91 29.23
CA TRP A 370 -16.62 -5.97 30.36
C TRP A 370 -16.89 -7.43 30.71
N SER A 371 -16.47 -7.83 31.90
CA SER A 371 -16.94 -9.05 32.53
C SER A 371 -17.90 -8.65 33.65
N HIS A 372 -19.11 -9.22 33.62
CA HIS A 372 -19.99 -9.13 34.77
C HIS A 372 -19.45 -10.09 35.85
N PRO A 373 -19.24 -9.63 37.10
CA PRO A 373 -18.87 -10.53 38.17
C PRO A 373 -19.98 -11.55 38.36
N TRP A 374 -19.60 -12.83 38.36
CA TRP A 374 -20.48 -14.00 38.37
C TRP A 374 -21.47 -14.09 39.54
N VAL A 375 -21.32 -13.26 40.57
CA VAL A 375 -21.98 -13.45 41.86
C VAL A 375 -23.42 -12.94 41.93
N ASP A 376 -23.88 -12.08 41.02
CA ASP A 376 -25.24 -11.50 41.10
C ASP A 376 -26.06 -11.55 39.78
N CYS A 377 -25.50 -12.09 38.70
CA CYS A 377 -26.24 -12.20 37.43
C CYS A 377 -26.85 -13.61 37.28
N HIS A 378 -28.04 -13.82 37.84
CA HIS A 378 -28.85 -15.05 37.69
C HIS A 378 -29.29 -15.30 36.22
N GLY A 379 -28.34 -15.62 35.34
CA GLY A 379 -28.60 -15.97 33.94
C GLY A 379 -27.58 -15.47 32.91
N CYS A 380 -26.56 -14.69 33.30
CA CYS A 380 -25.49 -14.23 32.38
C CYS A 380 -24.26 -15.15 32.38
N GLY A 381 -24.39 -16.35 32.95
CA GLY A 381 -23.31 -17.33 32.98
C GLY A 381 -22.99 -17.83 31.57
N GLU A 382 -21.70 -17.80 31.23
CA GLU A 382 -21.16 -18.44 30.04
C GLU A 382 -21.59 -19.91 29.97
N PRO A 383 -21.92 -20.46 28.78
CA PRO A 383 -21.81 -21.88 28.59
C PRO A 383 -20.34 -22.29 28.85
N PRO A 384 -20.08 -23.35 29.63
CA PRO A 384 -18.72 -23.75 29.97
C PRO A 384 -17.94 -24.07 28.69
N GLY A 385 -16.92 -23.25 28.39
CA GLY A 385 -16.05 -23.40 27.21
C GLY A 385 -16.01 -22.19 26.28
N TYR A 386 -16.88 -21.19 26.46
CA TYR A 386 -16.80 -19.91 25.75
C TYR A 386 -16.56 -18.82 26.77
N GLY A 387 -15.30 -18.35 26.88
CA GLY A 387 -14.99 -17.08 27.54
C GLY A 387 -16.01 -16.03 27.11
N GLY A 388 -16.48 -15.22 28.04
CA GLY A 388 -17.79 -14.60 27.98
C GLY A 388 -17.98 -13.64 26.83
N PRO A 389 -19.13 -12.93 26.81
CA PRO A 389 -19.22 -11.73 26.00
C PRO A 389 -18.19 -10.72 26.56
N SER A 390 -16.92 -10.96 26.24
CA SER A 390 -15.84 -10.01 26.29
C SER A 390 -16.11 -9.14 25.08
N PHE A 391 -16.52 -7.89 25.31
CA PHE A 391 -16.70 -6.90 24.25
C PHE A 391 -15.38 -6.27 23.83
#